data_AF-A0A646KKR4-F1
#
_entry.id   AF-A0A646KKR4-F1
#
_cell.length_a   1.000
_cell.length_b   1.000
_cell.length_c   1.000
_cell.angle_alpha   90.00
_cell.angle_beta   90.00
_cell.angle_gamma   90.00
#
_symmetry.space_group_name_H-M   'P 1'
#
loop_
_entity.id
_entity.type
_entity.pdbx_description
1 polymer ?
#
loop_
_entity_poly.entity_id
_entity_poly.type
_entity_poly.pdbx_seq_one_letter_code
_entity_poly.pdbx_strand_id
1 'polypeptide(L)'
;MGPSFVIERFEFQRGDVWYVRRFRSPVTFLVGHSKSGKSTALEALLYPLGLLTGTIMPEVRGCQQVRLVFRVAGTRWQATRSGSNPRARVCLKNLDDEVERQLPVASSKAGESTAGAFVQDLLGLPAAARGATRVGLDDFYGTVMGLRQNTIASEFLGGGKDEARVLALEVVLGLWNEDLAGLEKNASEAGSRHRAARSALVQFKKLRDSGALADPDSIRAEHELKQREHRAAAERWQTASTALTAAVGEHGRLVALHKAAEARRRKTAKQAEAARGNLNAATARSARAEGELSALIAPASKDCTCCGQSLPKREPGLCMQCGQPHESVEDRREKQIAAARAKADRYRLALRGLAEAAAAAAAEAAAADTAAGNALTARDAYDEGHVLPARTAAQQAEKEAHGLSRDVAQLKRQLETADYISAQEQVVQTAKEQMDTAQAARDAAVTAYEVRRKEVTGRWSDFYLSRLQQINPDVETARIDPVDFTTRVKEKNTADKTFADSSVAGSPKVATNVALLLALRDLGRVDPGVRVPPVLVIDSPLAGLGANGLDHDTGLRLIDTLVSIADASSPDGHGCQVIAATNDPLPRPYPGVREIRIDTENRFFDHAPRLDT
;
A
#
# COMPACT_ATOMS: atom_id res chain seq x y z
N MET A 1 29.52 20.49 22.99
CA MET A 1 29.34 20.58 24.46
C MET A 1 27.86 20.45 24.74
N GLY A 2 27.50 19.80 25.85
CA GLY A 2 26.12 19.88 26.33
C GLY A 2 25.75 21.31 26.76
N PRO A 3 24.47 21.57 27.04
CA PRO A 3 24.04 22.84 27.65
C PRO A 3 24.80 23.11 28.95
N SER A 4 25.06 24.38 29.27
CA SER A 4 25.66 24.72 30.57
C SER A 4 24.85 24.17 31.72
N PHE A 5 25.52 23.76 32.80
CA PHE A 5 24.87 23.31 34.03
C PHE A 5 25.66 23.88 35.21
N VAL A 6 25.05 24.79 35.97
CA VAL A 6 25.70 25.47 37.10
C VAL A 6 24.82 25.38 38.33
N ILE A 7 25.36 24.85 39.42
CA ILE A 7 24.74 24.84 40.74
C ILE A 7 25.03 26.18 41.41
N GLU A 8 23.98 26.96 41.69
CA GLU A 8 24.11 28.28 42.32
C GLU A 8 24.07 28.17 43.85
N ARG A 9 23.14 27.38 44.38
CA ARG A 9 22.94 27.18 45.82
C ARG A 9 22.17 25.89 46.12
N PHE A 10 22.50 25.33 47.27
CA PHE A 10 21.78 24.23 47.91
C PHE A 10 21.11 24.76 49.17
N GLU A 11 19.82 24.50 49.30
CA GLU A 11 18.95 24.98 50.37
C GLU A 11 18.29 23.79 51.06
N PHE A 12 18.13 23.87 52.38
CA PHE A 12 17.45 22.82 53.14
C PHE A 12 16.69 23.39 54.31
N GLN A 13 15.57 22.75 54.64
CA GLN A 13 14.64 23.20 55.67
C GLN A 13 14.74 22.31 56.90
N ARG A 14 15.00 22.92 58.07
CA ARG A 14 14.94 22.26 59.38
C ARG A 14 14.01 23.07 60.29
N GLY A 15 12.90 22.46 60.71
CA GLY A 15 11.79 23.21 61.30
C GLY A 15 11.25 24.24 60.30
N ASP A 16 10.99 25.46 60.75
CA ASP A 16 10.47 26.55 59.91
C ASP A 16 11.58 27.42 59.29
N VAL A 17 12.84 27.00 59.43
CA VAL A 17 14.00 27.79 58.98
C VAL A 17 14.64 27.15 57.76
N TRP A 18 14.84 27.97 56.72
CA TRP A 18 15.65 27.62 55.56
C TRP A 18 17.11 27.98 55.79
N TYR A 19 17.98 27.06 55.39
CA TYR A 19 19.43 27.19 55.46
C TYR A 19 20.02 27.10 54.07
N VAL A 20 21.14 27.77 53.81
CA VAL A 20 21.71 27.88 52.46
C VAL A 20 23.22 27.69 52.38
N ARG A 21 23.67 26.95 51.37
CA ARG A 21 25.07 26.85 50.94
C ARG A 21 25.17 27.29 49.49
N ARG A 22 25.94 28.35 49.22
CA ARG A 22 26.13 28.91 47.88
C ARG A 22 27.28 28.19 47.18
N PHE A 23 27.24 28.06 45.86
CA PHE A 23 28.27 27.42 45.01
C PHE A 23 28.66 28.28 43.80
N ARG A 24 28.51 29.61 43.92
CA ARG A 24 28.67 30.58 42.82
C ARG A 24 30.07 30.65 42.18
N SER A 25 31.05 29.92 42.69
CA SER A 25 32.40 29.88 42.12
C SER A 25 32.48 28.78 41.04
N PRO A 26 33.24 28.99 39.95
CA PRO A 26 33.53 27.95 38.96
C PRO A 26 34.19 26.71 39.59
N VAL A 27 35.01 26.89 40.63
CA VAL A 27 35.59 25.80 41.42
C VAL A 27 35.27 26.00 42.89
N THR A 28 34.67 24.98 43.51
CA THR A 28 34.40 24.96 44.95
C THR A 28 35.02 23.71 45.58
N PHE A 29 35.86 23.88 46.61
CA PHE A 29 36.37 22.79 47.43
C PHE A 29 35.67 22.76 48.78
N LEU A 30 35.13 21.61 49.16
CA LEU A 30 34.72 21.28 50.52
C LEU A 30 35.95 20.74 51.25
N VAL A 31 36.43 21.47 52.25
CA VAL A 31 37.69 21.18 52.95
C VAL A 31 37.40 20.81 54.39
N GLY A 32 37.94 19.71 54.89
CA GLY A 32 37.75 19.36 56.30
C GLY A 32 38.20 17.94 56.63
N HIS A 33 38.48 17.64 57.89
CA HIS A 33 38.97 16.32 58.31
C HIS A 33 38.05 15.17 57.87
N SER A 34 38.55 13.93 57.88
CA SER A 34 37.73 12.76 57.57
C SER A 34 36.50 12.68 58.50
N LYS A 35 35.35 12.23 57.97
CA LYS A 35 34.06 12.16 58.68
C LYS A 35 33.41 13.51 59.06
N SER A 36 33.88 14.62 58.50
CA SER A 36 33.24 15.95 58.66
C SER A 36 31.91 16.14 57.90
N GLY A 37 31.49 15.16 57.08
CA GLY A 37 30.24 15.21 56.32
C GLY A 37 30.35 15.77 54.90
N LYS A 38 31.57 15.86 54.34
CA LYS A 38 31.80 16.35 52.95
C LYS A 38 31.13 15.49 51.90
N SER A 39 31.30 14.17 51.97
CA SER A 39 30.68 13.20 51.06
C SER A 39 29.16 13.29 51.10
N THR A 40 28.60 13.40 52.31
CA THR A 40 27.17 13.64 52.53
C THR A 40 26.68 14.91 51.85
N ALA A 41 27.47 15.98 51.88
CA ALA A 41 27.15 17.23 51.20
C ALA A 41 27.14 17.07 49.67
N LEU A 42 28.15 16.40 49.09
CA LEU A 42 28.23 16.18 47.65
C LEU A 42 27.10 15.27 47.15
N GLU A 43 26.81 14.17 47.85
CA GLU A 43 25.70 13.27 47.52
C GLU A 43 24.33 13.97 47.61
N ALA A 44 24.18 14.94 48.52
CA ALA A 44 22.95 15.69 48.68
C ALA A 44 22.69 16.70 47.53
N LEU A 45 23.72 17.17 46.83
CA LEU A 45 23.59 18.23 45.82
C LEU A 45 22.60 17.87 44.71
N LEU A 46 22.70 16.65 44.18
CA LEU A 46 21.90 16.22 43.04
C LEU A 46 20.69 15.37 43.44
N TYR A 47 20.54 15.04 44.73
CA TYR A 47 19.35 14.36 45.24
C TYR A 47 18.03 15.06 44.86
N PRO A 48 17.90 16.40 44.94
CA PRO A 48 16.68 17.09 44.52
C PRO A 48 16.34 16.92 43.04
N LEU A 49 17.28 16.51 42.17
CA LEU A 49 17.04 16.32 40.74
C LEU A 49 16.36 14.98 40.39
N GLY A 50 16.14 14.12 41.39
CA GLY A 50 15.46 12.84 41.20
C GLY A 50 16.41 11.65 41.04
N LEU A 51 17.66 11.75 41.49
CA LEU A 51 18.56 10.60 41.58
C LEU A 51 18.02 9.51 42.53
N LEU A 52 18.23 8.26 42.15
CA LEU A 52 17.77 7.04 42.83
C LEU A 52 18.92 6.25 43.49
N THR A 53 20.14 6.37 42.99
CA THR A 53 21.31 5.55 43.36
C THR A 53 22.12 6.08 44.54
N GLY A 54 21.72 7.22 45.11
CA GLY A 54 22.32 7.78 46.32
C GLY A 54 21.64 7.22 47.57
N THR A 55 22.42 6.69 48.52
CA THR A 55 21.91 6.43 49.87
C THR A 55 21.53 7.78 50.48
N ILE A 56 20.24 8.00 50.78
CA ILE A 56 19.85 9.24 51.45
C ILE A 56 20.49 9.23 52.83
N MET A 57 21.44 10.13 53.04
CA MET A 57 22.16 10.24 54.30
C MET A 57 21.24 10.78 55.42
N PRO A 58 21.47 10.40 56.69
CA PRO A 58 20.64 10.82 57.81
C PRO A 58 20.41 12.33 57.90
N GLU A 59 21.43 13.14 57.57
CA GLU A 59 21.39 14.59 57.58
C GLU A 59 20.38 15.17 56.58
N VAL A 60 20.25 14.53 55.41
CA VAL A 60 19.23 14.87 54.40
C VAL A 60 17.86 14.40 54.85
N ARG A 61 17.74 13.21 55.47
CA ARG A 61 16.47 12.70 56.03
C ARG A 61 15.91 13.57 57.15
N GLY A 62 16.79 14.20 57.92
CA GLY A 62 16.42 15.13 58.98
C GLY A 62 15.86 16.47 58.46
N CYS A 63 15.93 16.73 57.15
CA CYS A 63 15.36 17.93 56.55
C CYS A 63 13.92 17.68 56.08
N GLN A 64 13.04 18.65 56.30
CA GLN A 64 11.66 18.59 55.77
C GLN A 64 11.69 18.62 54.23
N GLN A 65 12.43 19.58 53.69
CA GLN A 65 12.66 19.76 52.26
C GLN A 65 14.12 20.07 52.00
N VAL A 66 14.57 19.66 50.82
CA VAL A 66 15.86 20.03 50.23
C VAL A 66 15.62 20.58 48.84
N ARG A 67 16.40 21.59 48.48
CA ARG A 67 16.19 22.38 47.28
C ARG A 67 17.52 22.72 46.62
N LEU A 68 17.59 22.50 45.33
CA LEU A 68 18.72 22.89 44.49
C LEU A 68 18.27 24.02 43.57
N VAL A 69 19.00 25.12 43.57
CA VAL A 69 18.85 26.18 42.56
C VAL A 69 20.04 26.10 41.62
N PHE A 70 19.75 25.93 40.34
CA PHE A 70 20.73 25.69 39.29
C PHE A 70 20.35 26.41 38.00
N ARG A 71 21.29 26.53 37.06
CA ARG A 71 21.07 27.12 35.74
C ARG A 71 21.40 26.10 34.67
N VAL A 72 20.53 25.97 33.68
CA VAL A 72 20.74 25.12 32.50
C VAL A 72 20.49 25.90 31.24
N ALA A 73 21.46 25.92 30.32
CA ALA A 73 21.34 26.66 29.05
C ALA A 73 20.92 28.14 29.24
N GLY A 74 21.42 28.79 30.30
CA GLY A 74 21.02 30.15 30.66
C GLY A 74 19.71 30.26 31.46
N THR A 75 18.83 29.24 31.46
CA THR A 75 17.56 29.26 32.21
C THR A 75 17.76 28.86 33.66
N ARG A 76 17.16 29.58 34.60
CA ARG A 76 17.29 29.32 36.04
C ARG A 76 16.18 28.39 36.54
N TRP A 77 16.57 27.32 37.23
CA TRP A 77 15.68 26.28 37.73
C TRP A 77 15.83 26.08 39.24
N GLN A 78 14.73 25.63 39.85
CA GLN A 78 14.67 25.19 41.23
C GLN A 78 14.07 23.79 41.30
N ALA A 79 14.82 22.83 41.83
CA ALA A 79 14.33 21.49 42.14
C ALA A 79 14.15 21.34 43.65
N THR A 80 12.95 21.00 44.11
CA THR A 80 12.63 20.78 45.53
C THR A 80 12.14 19.36 45.73
N ARG A 81 12.69 18.65 46.73
CA ARG A 81 12.31 17.28 47.08
C ARG A 81 12.22 17.16 48.60
N SER A 82 11.36 16.28 49.10
CA SER A 82 11.33 15.95 50.53
C SER A 82 12.66 15.30 50.95
N GLY A 83 13.21 15.74 52.08
CA GLY A 83 14.37 15.09 52.70
C GLY A 83 13.99 13.76 53.35
N SER A 84 12.84 13.72 54.04
CA SER A 84 12.36 12.56 54.79
C SER A 84 11.71 11.46 53.96
N ASN A 85 11.18 11.78 52.77
CA ASN A 85 10.56 10.79 51.88
C ASN A 85 11.35 10.65 50.54
N PRO A 86 12.15 9.57 50.36
CA PRO A 86 12.85 9.28 49.11
C PRO A 86 11.94 9.24 47.90
N ARG A 87 10.69 8.79 48.04
CA ARG A 87 9.77 8.58 46.92
C ARG A 87 8.90 9.80 46.66
N ALA A 88 9.08 10.89 47.40
CA ALA A 88 8.35 12.13 47.17
C ALA A 88 8.61 12.65 45.75
N ARG A 89 7.57 13.20 45.13
CA ARG A 89 7.69 13.88 43.84
C ARG A 89 8.66 15.06 43.97
N VAL A 90 9.38 15.34 42.90
CA VAL A 90 10.25 16.50 42.76
C VAL A 90 9.44 17.63 42.16
N CYS A 91 9.44 18.77 42.82
CA CYS A 91 8.93 20.03 42.30
C CYS A 91 10.05 20.74 41.53
N LEU A 92 9.95 20.80 40.21
CA LEU A 92 10.83 21.52 39.31
C LEU A 92 10.14 22.81 38.86
N LYS A 93 10.70 23.96 39.26
CA LYS A 93 10.18 25.28 38.95
C LYS A 93 11.19 26.03 38.06
N ASN A 94 10.74 26.51 36.91
CA ASN A 94 11.47 27.51 36.14
C ASN A 94 11.32 28.85 36.89
N LEU A 95 12.44 29.45 37.29
CA LEU A 95 12.46 30.71 38.04
C LEU A 95 12.44 31.95 37.13
N ASP A 96 12.61 31.78 35.82
CA ASP A 96 12.53 32.87 34.85
C ASP A 96 11.07 33.08 34.38
N ASP A 97 10.33 31.98 34.18
CA ASP A 97 8.92 32.01 33.70
C ASP A 97 7.89 31.56 34.74
N GLU A 98 8.32 31.25 35.98
CA GLU A 98 7.49 30.82 37.12
C GLU A 98 6.67 29.52 36.90
N VAL A 99 6.94 28.76 35.83
CA VAL A 99 6.26 27.48 35.55
C VAL A 99 6.76 26.38 36.49
N GLU A 100 5.83 25.72 37.20
CA GLU A 100 6.12 24.61 38.12
C GLU A 100 5.64 23.26 37.56
N ARG A 101 6.46 22.22 37.74
CA ARG A 101 6.15 20.83 37.40
C ARG A 101 6.43 19.93 38.60
N GLN A 102 5.49 19.07 38.93
CA GLN A 102 5.68 18.02 39.95
C GLN A 102 5.84 16.68 39.28
N LEU A 103 7.04 16.11 39.32
CA LEU A 103 7.41 14.87 38.62
C LEU A 103 7.76 13.77 39.62
N PRO A 104 7.39 12.50 39.36
CA PRO A 104 7.81 11.41 40.21
C PRO A 104 9.31 11.14 40.06
N VAL A 105 9.94 10.56 41.07
CA VAL A 105 11.35 10.12 41.00
C VAL A 105 11.47 8.82 40.20
N ALA A 106 10.51 7.91 40.37
CA ALA A 106 10.42 6.65 39.65
C ALA A 106 9.08 6.58 38.90
N SER A 107 9.10 6.07 37.67
CA SER A 107 7.91 5.94 36.84
C SER A 107 6.98 4.88 37.42
N SER A 108 5.71 5.25 37.65
CA SER A 108 4.68 4.32 38.13
C SER A 108 3.75 3.82 37.02
N LYS A 109 3.76 4.51 35.87
CA LYS A 109 2.91 4.27 34.71
C LYS A 109 3.74 4.39 33.44
N ALA A 110 3.45 3.53 32.45
CA ALA A 110 4.07 3.64 31.14
C ALA A 110 3.84 5.04 30.55
N GLY A 111 4.92 5.68 30.06
CA GLY A 111 4.89 7.02 29.51
C GLY A 111 4.93 8.18 30.53
N GLU A 112 4.90 7.90 31.84
CA GLU A 112 5.08 8.94 32.86
C GLU A 112 6.56 9.39 32.91
N SER A 113 6.82 10.67 32.58
CA SER A 113 8.15 11.28 32.67
C SER A 113 8.55 11.46 34.13
N THR A 114 9.78 11.04 34.48
CA THR A 114 10.34 11.20 35.83
C THR A 114 11.12 12.51 35.94
N ALA A 115 11.37 12.95 37.16
CA ALA A 115 12.23 14.10 37.42
C ALA A 115 13.64 13.92 36.82
N GLY A 116 14.20 12.71 36.94
CA GLY A 116 15.49 12.38 36.33
C GLY A 116 15.47 12.46 34.81
N ALA A 117 14.41 11.94 34.17
CA ALA A 117 14.25 12.04 32.71
C ALA A 117 14.11 13.50 32.24
N PHE A 118 13.34 14.31 32.96
CA PHE A 118 13.20 15.72 32.66
C PHE A 118 14.53 16.48 32.78
N VAL A 119 15.31 16.24 33.84
CA VAL A 119 16.63 16.86 34.00
C VAL A 119 17.61 16.36 32.93
N GLN A 120 17.54 15.08 32.57
CA GLN A 120 18.31 14.53 31.47
C GLN A 120 18.00 15.23 30.13
N ASP A 121 16.72 15.49 29.84
CA ASP A 121 16.28 16.25 28.67
C ASP A 121 16.80 17.69 28.70
N LEU A 122 16.78 18.35 29.88
CA LEU A 122 17.37 19.69 30.05
C LEU A 122 18.88 19.70 29.75
N LEU A 123 19.59 18.63 30.08
CA LEU A 123 21.01 18.43 29.76
C LEU A 123 21.24 18.05 28.28
N GLY A 124 20.18 17.93 27.47
CA GLY A 124 20.26 17.58 26.06
C GLY A 124 20.71 16.13 25.81
N LEU A 125 20.55 15.25 26.79
CA LEU A 125 20.95 13.83 26.71
C LEU A 125 19.75 12.99 26.26
N PRO A 126 19.74 12.41 25.05
CA PRO A 126 18.62 11.60 24.59
C PRO A 126 18.40 10.37 25.49
N ALA A 127 17.15 9.93 25.62
CA ALA A 127 16.85 8.63 26.19
C ALA A 127 17.52 7.53 25.36
N ALA A 128 18.18 6.58 26.01
CA ALA A 128 18.85 5.49 25.31
C ALA A 128 18.54 4.15 25.98
N ALA A 129 18.26 3.15 25.15
CA ALA A 129 17.97 1.80 25.60
C ALA A 129 18.50 0.77 24.60
N ARG A 130 19.25 -0.21 25.10
CA ARG A 130 19.76 -1.35 24.31
C ARG A 130 19.38 -2.64 25.03
N GLY A 131 18.46 -3.41 24.45
CA GLY A 131 17.92 -4.61 25.08
C GLY A 131 17.23 -4.30 26.42
N ALA A 132 17.70 -4.93 27.51
CA ALA A 132 17.19 -4.68 28.86
C ALA A 132 17.88 -3.48 29.56
N THR A 133 18.96 -2.96 28.99
CA THR A 133 19.73 -1.85 29.57
C THR A 133 19.11 -0.52 29.13
N ARG A 134 18.75 0.31 30.10
CA ARG A 134 18.27 1.68 29.89
C ARG A 134 19.10 2.62 30.73
N VAL A 135 19.56 3.70 30.12
CA VAL A 135 20.38 4.73 30.80
C VAL A 135 19.46 5.84 31.29
N GLY A 136 19.64 6.23 32.55
CA GLY A 136 18.98 7.39 33.15
C GLY A 136 19.98 8.37 33.76
N LEU A 137 19.46 9.41 34.41
CA LEU A 137 20.27 10.45 35.05
C LEU A 137 21.29 9.89 36.06
N ASP A 138 20.95 8.82 36.78
CA ASP A 138 21.86 8.15 37.72
C ASP A 138 23.10 7.57 37.04
N ASP A 139 22.94 6.96 35.86
CA ASP A 139 24.04 6.38 35.10
C ASP A 139 24.94 7.49 34.54
N PHE A 140 24.36 8.59 34.04
CA PHE A 140 25.12 9.77 33.62
C PHE A 140 25.86 10.41 34.79
N TYR A 141 25.23 10.50 35.97
CA TYR A 141 25.89 11.01 37.16
C TYR A 141 27.11 10.17 37.51
N GLY A 142 26.95 8.84 37.63
CA GLY A 142 28.05 7.94 37.99
C GLY A 142 29.14 7.83 36.93
N THR A 143 28.81 8.04 35.65
CA THR A 143 29.75 7.81 34.54
C THR A 143 30.48 9.07 34.10
N VAL A 144 29.81 10.24 34.03
CA VAL A 144 30.37 11.44 33.38
C VAL A 144 30.33 12.72 34.21
N MET A 145 29.55 12.77 35.30
CA MET A 145 29.41 14.00 36.11
C MET A 145 30.02 13.88 37.50
N GLY A 146 30.14 12.67 38.05
CA GLY A 146 30.45 12.45 39.46
C GLY A 146 31.38 11.28 39.71
N LEU A 147 32.37 11.49 40.59
CA LEU A 147 33.22 10.43 41.13
C LEU A 147 33.04 10.37 42.65
N ARG A 148 32.67 9.19 43.17
CA ARG A 148 32.39 9.00 44.61
C ARG A 148 33.63 8.50 45.35
N GLN A 149 33.78 8.85 46.62
CA GLN A 149 34.95 8.49 47.42
C GLN A 149 35.20 6.97 47.48
N ASN A 150 34.13 6.17 47.55
CA ASN A 150 34.22 4.71 47.66
C ASN A 150 34.54 4.00 46.35
N THR A 151 34.39 4.67 45.20
CA THR A 151 34.55 4.07 43.87
C THR A 151 35.70 4.68 43.08
N ILE A 152 36.08 5.93 43.33
CA ILE A 152 37.07 6.70 42.54
C ILE A 152 38.44 6.02 42.41
N ALA A 153 38.88 5.29 43.44
CA ALA A 153 40.20 4.65 43.51
C ALA A 153 40.18 3.15 43.17
N SER A 154 39.00 2.54 43.02
CA SER A 154 38.83 1.09 42.87
C SER A 154 38.11 0.70 41.58
N GLU A 155 37.16 1.52 41.13
CA GLU A 155 36.23 1.23 40.05
C GLU A 155 36.38 2.22 38.89
N PHE A 156 36.20 1.73 37.67
CA PHE A 156 36.26 2.56 36.47
C PHE A 156 34.98 3.38 36.35
N LEU A 157 35.11 4.71 36.31
CA LEU A 157 33.98 5.65 36.20
C LEU A 157 32.78 5.28 37.08
N GLY A 158 33.03 5.09 38.38
CA GLY A 158 31.98 4.89 39.39
C GLY A 158 31.39 3.48 39.48
N GLY A 159 31.88 2.50 38.72
CA GLY A 159 31.57 1.07 38.88
C GLY A 159 30.15 0.64 38.51
N GLY A 160 29.47 1.42 37.67
CA GLY A 160 28.24 0.97 37.03
C GLY A 160 28.45 -0.26 36.16
N LYS A 161 27.36 -0.97 35.84
CA LYS A 161 27.38 -2.10 34.89
C LYS A 161 27.99 -1.67 33.56
N ASP A 162 28.83 -2.52 32.98
CA ASP A 162 29.56 -2.22 31.76
C ASP A 162 28.63 -1.79 30.61
N GLU A 163 27.50 -2.46 30.43
CA GLU A 163 26.56 -2.14 29.36
C GLU A 163 25.92 -0.76 29.54
N ALA A 164 25.62 -0.36 30.78
CA ALA A 164 25.03 0.94 31.09
C ALA A 164 26.07 2.06 30.92
N ARG A 165 27.30 1.82 31.37
CA ARG A 165 28.44 2.75 31.22
C ARG A 165 28.75 2.99 29.75
N VAL A 166 28.89 1.92 28.95
CA VAL A 166 29.16 2.01 27.51
C VAL A 166 28.04 2.78 26.81
N LEU A 167 26.78 2.48 27.13
CA LEU A 167 25.64 3.16 26.52
C LEU A 167 25.56 4.64 26.93
N ALA A 168 25.86 4.98 28.19
CA ALA A 168 25.94 6.37 28.65
C ALA A 168 27.03 7.16 27.91
N LEU A 169 28.20 6.56 27.71
CA LEU A 169 29.30 7.15 26.94
C LEU A 169 28.93 7.30 25.47
N GLU A 170 28.29 6.31 24.84
CA GLU A 170 27.81 6.44 23.47
C GLU A 170 26.84 7.61 23.30
N VAL A 171 25.94 7.83 24.27
CA VAL A 171 25.03 8.99 24.26
C VAL A 171 25.81 10.29 24.36
N VAL A 172 26.71 10.41 25.34
CA VAL A 172 27.49 11.62 25.58
C VAL A 172 28.43 11.94 24.42
N LEU A 173 29.00 10.93 23.78
CA LEU A 173 29.88 11.06 22.62
C LEU A 173 29.12 11.32 21.30
N GLY A 174 27.78 11.33 21.33
CA GLY A 174 26.95 11.50 20.13
C GLY A 174 27.02 10.33 19.16
N LEU A 175 27.32 9.13 19.68
CA LEU A 175 27.39 7.87 18.92
C LEU A 175 26.06 7.09 18.97
N TRP A 176 25.20 7.38 19.95
CA TRP A 176 23.89 6.75 20.02
C TRP A 176 23.04 7.09 18.79
N ASN A 177 22.58 6.06 18.07
CA ASN A 177 21.78 6.19 16.86
C ASN A 177 20.59 5.20 16.91
N GLU A 178 19.40 5.71 17.19
CA GLU A 178 18.16 4.91 17.20
C GLU A 178 17.75 4.46 15.79
N ASP A 179 18.08 5.28 14.77
CA ASP A 179 17.73 5.00 13.39
C ASP A 179 18.49 3.78 12.84
N LEU A 180 19.69 3.49 13.37
CA LEU A 180 20.45 2.31 12.96
C LEU A 180 19.67 1.01 13.24
N ALA A 181 18.99 0.91 14.38
CA ALA A 181 18.13 -0.25 14.68
C ALA A 181 16.94 -0.34 13.70
N GLY A 182 16.38 0.81 13.31
CA GLY A 182 15.35 0.89 12.26
C GLY A 182 15.87 0.42 10.89
N LEU A 183 17.08 0.82 10.52
CA LEU A 183 17.73 0.41 9.28
C LEU A 183 18.05 -1.08 9.25
N GLU A 184 18.52 -1.65 10.36
CA GLU A 184 18.77 -3.09 10.47
C GLU A 184 17.48 -3.91 10.34
N LYS A 185 16.41 -3.45 10.99
CA LYS A 185 15.08 -4.05 10.85
C LYS A 185 14.60 -3.99 9.40
N ASN A 186 14.69 -2.82 8.76
CA ASN A 186 14.28 -2.63 7.36
C ASN A 186 15.06 -3.52 6.39
N ALA A 187 16.39 -3.65 6.57
CA ALA A 187 17.22 -4.53 5.77
C ALA A 187 16.83 -6.01 5.93
N SER A 188 16.54 -6.45 7.15
CA SER A 188 16.08 -7.82 7.45
C SER A 188 14.70 -8.12 6.83
N GLU A 189 13.76 -7.17 6.93
CA GLU A 189 12.43 -7.31 6.32
C GLU A 189 12.50 -7.34 4.79
N ALA A 190 13.26 -6.43 4.18
CA ALA A 190 13.45 -6.40 2.73
C ALA A 190 14.11 -7.69 2.21
N GLY A 191 15.13 -8.20 2.91
CA GLY A 191 15.74 -9.50 2.59
C GLY A 191 14.77 -10.68 2.72
N SER A 192 13.85 -10.62 3.68
CA SER A 192 12.80 -11.64 3.84
C SER A 192 11.76 -11.57 2.72
N ARG A 193 11.34 -10.37 2.29
CA ARG A 193 10.45 -10.18 1.13
C ARG A 193 11.08 -10.67 -0.17
N HIS A 194 12.36 -10.35 -0.42
CA HIS A 194 13.06 -10.85 -1.60
C HIS A 194 13.17 -12.39 -1.59
N ARG A 195 13.49 -13.02 -0.45
CA ARG A 195 13.51 -14.49 -0.34
C ARG A 195 12.13 -15.11 -0.61
N ALA A 196 11.07 -14.51 -0.08
CA ALA A 196 9.70 -14.97 -0.32
C ALA A 196 9.31 -14.85 -1.80
N ALA A 197 9.55 -13.70 -2.43
CA ALA A 197 9.29 -13.47 -3.85
C ALA A 197 10.08 -14.46 -4.74
N ARG A 198 11.35 -14.67 -4.43
CA ARG A 198 12.20 -15.63 -5.16
C ARG A 198 11.69 -17.07 -4.99
N SER A 199 11.29 -17.46 -3.78
CA SER A 199 10.71 -18.78 -3.52
C SER A 199 9.41 -18.98 -4.31
N ALA A 200 8.53 -17.97 -4.34
CA ALA A 200 7.31 -18.01 -5.13
C ALA A 200 7.63 -18.19 -6.62
N LEU A 201 8.52 -17.38 -7.19
CA LEU A 201 8.95 -17.51 -8.59
C LEU A 201 9.51 -18.91 -8.90
N VAL A 202 10.32 -19.49 -8.01
CA VAL A 202 10.84 -20.86 -8.17
C VAL A 202 9.72 -21.89 -8.17
N GLN A 203 8.71 -21.75 -7.30
CA GLN A 203 7.54 -22.64 -7.30
C GLN A 203 6.76 -22.54 -8.61
N PHE A 204 6.54 -21.33 -9.13
CA PHE A 204 5.87 -21.14 -10.43
C PHE A 204 6.69 -21.70 -11.60
N LYS A 205 8.01 -21.49 -11.62
CA LYS A 205 8.90 -22.10 -12.61
C LYS A 205 8.87 -23.63 -12.55
N LYS A 206 8.84 -24.20 -11.35
CA LYS A 206 8.71 -25.67 -11.17
C LYS A 206 7.37 -26.21 -11.69
N LEU A 207 6.27 -25.51 -11.46
CA LEU A 207 4.95 -25.87 -12.00
C LEU A 207 4.92 -25.81 -13.54
N ARG A 208 5.63 -24.84 -14.14
CA ARG A 208 5.83 -24.78 -15.59
C ARG A 208 6.67 -25.94 -16.09
N ASP A 209 7.80 -26.21 -15.46
CA ASP A 209 8.71 -27.28 -15.89
C ASP A 209 8.09 -28.68 -15.72
N SER A 210 7.13 -28.85 -14.79
CA SER A 210 6.34 -30.08 -14.65
C SER A 210 5.16 -30.18 -15.62
N GLY A 211 4.97 -29.21 -16.51
CA GLY A 211 3.85 -29.15 -17.46
C GLY A 211 2.48 -28.83 -16.84
N ALA A 212 2.44 -28.43 -15.57
CA ALA A 212 1.20 -28.02 -14.90
C ALA A 212 0.78 -26.60 -15.30
N LEU A 213 1.72 -25.79 -15.81
CA LEU A 213 1.48 -24.52 -16.46
C LEU A 213 1.97 -24.61 -17.91
N ALA A 214 1.14 -24.17 -18.85
CA ALA A 214 1.49 -24.12 -20.27
C ALA A 214 2.53 -23.02 -20.54
N ASP A 215 3.38 -23.24 -21.54
CA ASP A 215 4.43 -22.30 -21.95
C ASP A 215 3.81 -21.03 -22.57
N PRO A 216 4.04 -19.83 -22.01
CA PRO A 216 3.42 -18.59 -22.48
C PRO A 216 3.68 -18.31 -23.97
N ASP A 217 4.88 -18.62 -24.47
CA ASP A 217 5.25 -18.37 -25.86
C ASP A 217 4.52 -19.33 -26.82
N SER A 218 4.37 -20.59 -26.43
CA SER A 218 3.54 -21.57 -27.14
C SER A 218 2.06 -21.14 -27.20
N ILE A 219 1.47 -20.72 -26.07
CA ILE A 219 0.08 -20.23 -26.05
C ILE A 219 -0.06 -18.95 -26.88
N ARG A 220 0.95 -18.07 -26.89
CA ARG A 220 0.94 -16.83 -27.69
C ARG A 220 0.94 -17.16 -29.18
N ALA A 221 1.80 -18.07 -29.61
CA ALA A 221 1.85 -18.53 -31.00
C ALA A 221 0.53 -19.20 -31.42
N GLU A 222 -0.04 -20.05 -30.57
CA GLU A 222 -1.33 -20.71 -30.82
C GLU A 222 -2.49 -19.70 -30.87
N HIS A 223 -2.52 -18.72 -29.96
CA HIS A 223 -3.50 -17.64 -29.95
C HIS A 223 -3.42 -16.80 -31.24
N GLU A 224 -2.22 -16.42 -31.67
CA GLU A 224 -2.04 -15.68 -32.93
C GLU A 224 -2.50 -16.48 -34.15
N LEU A 225 -2.17 -17.78 -34.21
CA LEU A 225 -2.62 -18.68 -35.27
C LEU A 225 -4.15 -18.78 -35.28
N LYS A 226 -4.76 -19.12 -34.14
CA LYS A 226 -6.22 -19.25 -34.00
C LYS A 226 -6.95 -17.94 -34.26
N GLN A 227 -6.35 -16.80 -33.94
CA GLN A 227 -6.92 -15.50 -34.24
C GLN A 227 -6.93 -15.21 -35.75
N ARG A 228 -5.89 -15.63 -36.49
CA ARG A 228 -5.87 -15.54 -37.96
C ARG A 228 -6.92 -16.48 -38.56
N GLU A 229 -7.01 -17.73 -38.08
CA GLU A 229 -8.04 -18.69 -38.50
C GLU A 229 -9.46 -18.14 -38.26
N HIS A 230 -9.69 -17.56 -37.08
CA HIS A 230 -10.97 -16.94 -36.73
C HIS A 230 -11.33 -15.80 -37.68
N ARG A 231 -10.38 -14.91 -38.02
CA ARG A 231 -10.62 -13.83 -38.99
C ARG A 231 -11.01 -14.38 -40.36
N ALA A 232 -10.27 -15.37 -40.86
CA ALA A 232 -10.57 -16.02 -42.14
C ALA A 232 -11.93 -16.76 -42.12
N ALA A 233 -12.30 -17.40 -41.01
CA ALA A 233 -13.60 -18.03 -40.84
C ALA A 233 -14.74 -17.00 -40.76
N ALA A 234 -14.53 -15.88 -40.07
CA ALA A 234 -15.50 -14.79 -40.00
C ALA A 234 -15.74 -14.15 -41.37
N GLU A 235 -14.71 -13.95 -42.19
CA GLU A 235 -14.84 -13.47 -43.58
C GLU A 235 -15.62 -14.48 -44.46
N ARG A 236 -15.35 -15.78 -44.31
CA ARG A 236 -16.11 -16.84 -44.99
C ARG A 236 -17.59 -16.83 -44.56
N TRP A 237 -17.87 -16.67 -43.27
CA TRP A 237 -19.24 -16.55 -42.76
C TRP A 237 -19.95 -15.31 -43.30
N GLN A 238 -19.29 -14.14 -43.30
CA GLN A 238 -19.83 -12.91 -43.86
C GLN A 238 -20.21 -13.10 -45.35
N THR A 239 -19.34 -13.75 -46.11
CA THR A 239 -19.55 -14.05 -47.54
C THR A 239 -20.73 -15.00 -47.73
N ALA A 240 -20.77 -16.10 -46.99
CA ALA A 240 -21.85 -17.09 -47.08
C ALA A 240 -23.21 -16.53 -46.60
N SER A 241 -23.22 -15.69 -45.57
CA SER A 241 -24.41 -14.99 -45.08
C SER A 241 -24.96 -14.00 -46.11
N THR A 242 -24.06 -13.27 -46.80
CA THR A 242 -24.45 -12.38 -47.90
C THR A 242 -25.06 -13.17 -49.06
N ALA A 243 -24.45 -14.30 -49.44
CA ALA A 243 -24.98 -15.18 -50.49
C ALA A 243 -26.34 -15.79 -50.12
N LEU A 244 -26.53 -16.21 -48.86
CA LEU A 244 -27.82 -16.68 -48.36
C LEU A 244 -28.87 -15.57 -48.41
N THR A 245 -28.52 -14.36 -47.99
CA THR A 245 -29.44 -13.21 -48.02
C THR A 245 -29.90 -12.92 -49.45
N ALA A 246 -28.99 -12.95 -50.41
CA ALA A 246 -29.31 -12.78 -51.83
C ALA A 246 -30.22 -13.91 -52.36
N ALA A 247 -29.90 -15.18 -52.05
CA ALA A 247 -30.71 -16.33 -52.48
C ALA A 247 -32.13 -16.31 -51.87
N VAL A 248 -32.26 -15.94 -50.59
CA VAL A 248 -33.57 -15.78 -49.93
C VAL A 248 -34.37 -14.64 -50.56
N GLY A 249 -33.71 -13.52 -50.90
CA GLY A 249 -34.34 -12.40 -51.60
C GLY A 249 -34.92 -12.81 -52.96
N GLU A 250 -34.14 -13.53 -53.76
CA GLU A 250 -34.57 -14.01 -55.09
C GLU A 250 -35.66 -15.10 -54.99
N HIS A 251 -35.54 -16.02 -54.04
CA HIS A 251 -36.62 -16.97 -53.74
C HIS A 251 -37.91 -16.25 -53.35
N GLY A 252 -37.83 -15.17 -52.55
CA GLY A 252 -38.96 -14.30 -52.23
C GLY A 252 -39.62 -13.69 -53.46
N ARG A 253 -38.83 -13.28 -54.46
CA ARG A 253 -39.32 -12.80 -55.76
C ARG A 253 -40.06 -13.89 -56.54
N LEU A 254 -39.51 -15.12 -56.58
CA LEU A 254 -40.14 -16.27 -57.24
C LEU A 254 -41.44 -16.69 -56.56
N VAL A 255 -41.51 -16.67 -55.22
CA VAL A 255 -42.74 -16.88 -54.46
C VAL A 255 -43.81 -15.86 -54.85
N ALA A 256 -43.44 -14.58 -54.99
CA ALA A 256 -44.37 -13.54 -55.41
C ALA A 256 -44.88 -13.75 -56.85
N LEU A 257 -44.00 -14.15 -57.77
CA LEU A 257 -44.36 -14.49 -59.16
C LEU A 257 -45.33 -15.68 -59.22
N HIS A 258 -45.06 -16.74 -58.45
CA HIS A 258 -45.98 -17.88 -58.37
C HIS A 258 -47.35 -17.46 -57.81
N LYS A 259 -47.40 -16.65 -56.74
CA LYS A 259 -48.67 -16.13 -56.20
C LYS A 259 -49.46 -15.33 -57.24
N ALA A 260 -48.79 -14.51 -58.04
CA ALA A 260 -49.41 -13.75 -59.12
C ALA A 260 -49.95 -14.66 -60.24
N ALA A 261 -49.18 -15.67 -60.64
CA ALA A 261 -49.59 -16.66 -61.64
C ALA A 261 -50.79 -17.49 -61.14
N GLU A 262 -50.79 -17.92 -59.89
CA GLU A 262 -51.90 -18.67 -59.26
C GLU A 262 -53.17 -17.82 -59.16
N ALA A 263 -53.05 -16.53 -58.83
CA ALA A 263 -54.18 -15.61 -58.85
C ALA A 263 -54.76 -15.44 -60.27
N ARG A 264 -53.90 -15.34 -61.30
CA ARG A 264 -54.32 -15.27 -62.70
C ARG A 264 -55.02 -16.56 -63.13
N ARG A 265 -54.46 -17.73 -62.80
CA ARG A 265 -55.05 -19.05 -63.07
C ARG A 265 -56.46 -19.18 -62.50
N ARG A 266 -56.66 -18.79 -61.24
CA ARG A 266 -57.99 -18.80 -60.61
C ARG A 266 -58.98 -17.87 -61.32
N LYS A 267 -58.51 -16.71 -61.79
CA LYS A 267 -59.35 -15.75 -62.52
C LYS A 267 -59.76 -16.27 -63.90
N THR A 268 -58.80 -16.78 -64.68
CA THR A 268 -59.06 -17.28 -66.04
C THR A 268 -59.86 -18.58 -66.04
N ALA A 269 -59.65 -19.46 -65.05
CA ALA A 269 -60.48 -20.66 -64.87
C ALA A 269 -61.97 -20.31 -64.66
N LYS A 270 -62.27 -19.33 -63.80
CA LYS A 270 -63.64 -18.83 -63.59
C LYS A 270 -64.24 -18.23 -64.87
N GLN A 271 -63.44 -17.51 -65.66
CA GLN A 271 -63.89 -16.93 -66.94
C GLN A 271 -64.19 -18.01 -67.98
N ALA A 272 -63.36 -19.06 -68.06
CA ALA A 272 -63.60 -20.20 -68.94
C ALA A 272 -64.85 -20.99 -68.55
N GLU A 273 -65.08 -21.21 -67.25
CA GLU A 273 -66.28 -21.86 -66.74
C GLU A 273 -67.55 -21.04 -67.06
N ALA A 274 -67.50 -19.72 -66.86
CA ALA A 274 -68.60 -18.82 -67.24
C ALA A 274 -68.86 -18.82 -68.76
N ALA A 275 -67.81 -18.78 -69.59
CA ALA A 275 -67.94 -18.83 -71.05
C ALA A 275 -68.54 -20.16 -71.52
N ARG A 276 -68.14 -21.28 -70.90
CA ARG A 276 -68.70 -22.61 -71.18
C ARG A 276 -70.16 -22.72 -70.73
N GLY A 277 -70.51 -22.15 -69.57
CA GLY A 277 -71.90 -22.04 -69.12
C GLY A 277 -72.78 -21.26 -70.11
N ASN A 278 -72.28 -20.12 -70.61
CA ASN A 278 -72.96 -19.30 -71.62
C ASN A 278 -73.13 -20.04 -72.95
N LEU A 279 -72.10 -20.75 -73.41
CA LEU A 279 -72.16 -21.59 -74.61
C LEU A 279 -73.23 -22.67 -74.45
N ASN A 280 -73.22 -23.42 -73.35
CA ASN A 280 -74.22 -24.48 -73.09
C ASN A 280 -75.66 -23.93 -73.08
N ALA A 281 -75.88 -22.78 -72.44
CA ALA A 281 -77.18 -22.11 -72.42
C ALA A 281 -77.60 -21.62 -73.82
N ALA A 282 -76.66 -21.20 -74.67
CA ALA A 282 -76.91 -20.85 -76.06
C ALA A 282 -77.18 -22.09 -76.94
N THR A 283 -76.46 -23.19 -76.74
CA THR A 283 -76.71 -24.48 -77.42
C THR A 283 -78.13 -24.97 -77.15
N ALA A 284 -78.57 -24.93 -75.88
CA ALA A 284 -79.93 -25.32 -75.51
C ALA A 284 -81.01 -24.39 -76.10
N ARG A 285 -80.70 -23.11 -76.36
CA ARG A 285 -81.61 -22.17 -77.04
C ARG A 285 -81.66 -22.42 -78.55
N SER A 286 -80.51 -22.68 -79.17
CA SER A 286 -80.41 -23.06 -80.58
C SER A 286 -81.16 -24.36 -80.86
N ALA A 287 -80.92 -25.41 -80.06
CA ALA A 287 -81.60 -26.70 -80.21
C ALA A 287 -83.12 -26.58 -80.05
N ARG A 288 -83.60 -25.73 -79.13
CA ARG A 288 -85.03 -25.43 -78.99
C ARG A 288 -85.59 -24.72 -80.22
N ALA A 289 -84.91 -23.71 -80.74
CA ALA A 289 -85.33 -22.99 -81.95
C ALA A 289 -85.29 -23.87 -83.22
N GLU A 290 -84.33 -24.79 -83.31
CA GLU A 290 -84.25 -25.78 -84.38
C GLU A 290 -85.34 -26.85 -84.27
N GLY A 291 -85.66 -27.29 -83.04
CA GLY A 291 -86.80 -28.17 -82.76
C GLY A 291 -88.14 -27.53 -83.14
N GLU A 292 -88.34 -26.26 -82.79
CA GLU A 292 -89.51 -25.45 -83.20
C GLU A 292 -89.61 -25.38 -84.74
N LEU A 293 -88.50 -25.14 -85.44
CA LEU A 293 -88.46 -25.09 -86.89
C LEU A 293 -88.75 -26.45 -87.54
N SER A 294 -88.18 -27.54 -87.01
CA SER A 294 -88.37 -28.90 -87.53
C SER A 294 -89.83 -29.35 -87.40
N ALA A 295 -90.48 -29.04 -86.27
CA ALA A 295 -91.90 -29.30 -86.06
C ALA A 295 -92.80 -28.56 -87.08
N LEU A 296 -92.42 -27.35 -87.50
CA LEU A 296 -93.16 -26.58 -88.51
C LEU A 296 -92.96 -27.09 -89.95
N ILE A 297 -91.79 -27.67 -90.25
CA ILE A 297 -91.44 -28.22 -91.57
C ILE A 297 -92.04 -29.62 -91.80
N ALA A 298 -92.27 -30.42 -90.76
CA ALA A 298 -92.79 -31.78 -90.88
C ALA A 298 -94.14 -31.82 -91.66
N PRO A 299 -94.31 -32.72 -92.66
CA PRO A 299 -95.53 -32.77 -93.47
C PRO A 299 -96.77 -33.02 -92.59
N ALA A 300 -97.92 -32.44 -92.96
CA ALA A 300 -99.16 -32.62 -92.21
C ALA A 300 -99.47 -34.13 -92.10
N SER A 301 -99.63 -34.61 -90.88
CA SER A 301 -99.88 -36.02 -90.59
C SER A 301 -101.09 -36.53 -91.38
N LYS A 302 -100.89 -37.63 -92.12
CA LYS A 302 -101.98 -38.36 -92.81
C LYS A 302 -102.80 -39.22 -91.84
N ASP A 303 -102.37 -39.30 -90.59
CA ASP A 303 -102.95 -40.11 -89.53
C ASP A 303 -103.49 -39.21 -88.40
N CYS A 304 -104.52 -39.68 -87.70
CA CYS A 304 -105.18 -38.94 -86.64
C CYS A 304 -104.23 -38.70 -85.46
N THR A 305 -103.99 -37.45 -85.06
CA THR A 305 -103.03 -37.12 -83.99
C THR A 305 -103.42 -37.63 -82.59
N CYS A 306 -104.62 -38.19 -82.41
CA CYS A 306 -105.05 -38.77 -81.13
C CYS A 306 -104.90 -40.30 -81.07
N CYS A 307 -105.09 -41.03 -82.17
CA CYS A 307 -105.10 -42.50 -82.16
C CYS A 307 -104.18 -43.16 -83.21
N GLY A 308 -103.52 -42.37 -84.07
CA GLY A 308 -102.56 -42.86 -85.06
C GLY A 308 -103.16 -43.66 -86.22
N GLN A 309 -104.49 -43.77 -86.32
CA GLN A 309 -105.13 -44.40 -87.46
C GLN A 309 -105.14 -43.45 -88.68
N SER A 310 -104.92 -44.02 -89.87
CA SER A 310 -104.98 -43.25 -91.12
C SER A 310 -106.32 -42.59 -91.32
N LEU A 311 -106.28 -41.27 -91.54
CA LEU A 311 -107.48 -40.47 -91.69
C LEU A 311 -108.15 -40.87 -93.01
N PRO A 312 -109.49 -41.02 -93.02
CA PRO A 312 -110.20 -41.41 -94.22
C PRO A 312 -109.93 -40.39 -95.33
N LYS A 313 -109.71 -40.86 -96.57
CA LYS A 313 -109.61 -39.97 -97.73
C LYS A 313 -110.90 -39.16 -97.85
N ARG A 314 -110.78 -37.83 -97.77
CA ARG A 314 -111.88 -36.87 -97.94
C ARG A 314 -111.69 -36.07 -99.23
N GLU A 315 -112.75 -35.43 -99.69
CA GLU A 315 -112.71 -34.56 -100.87
C GLU A 315 -111.74 -33.37 -100.69
N PRO A 316 -111.09 -32.90 -101.78
CA PRO A 316 -110.19 -31.75 -101.73
C PRO A 316 -110.88 -30.51 -101.13
N GLY A 317 -110.21 -29.81 -100.21
CA GLY A 317 -110.72 -28.60 -99.55
C GLY A 317 -111.25 -28.80 -98.12
N LEU A 318 -111.35 -30.05 -97.66
CA LEU A 318 -111.76 -30.38 -96.28
C LEU A 318 -110.53 -30.73 -95.43
N CYS A 319 -110.49 -30.24 -94.18
CA CYS A 319 -109.45 -30.63 -93.24
C CYS A 319 -109.49 -32.14 -93.00
N MET A 320 -108.33 -32.80 -93.15
CA MET A 320 -108.20 -34.25 -93.00
C MET A 320 -108.61 -34.76 -91.61
N GLN A 321 -108.62 -33.88 -90.60
CA GLN A 321 -108.81 -34.27 -89.20
C GLN A 321 -110.20 -33.93 -88.66
N CYS A 322 -110.72 -32.72 -88.89
CA CYS A 322 -112.05 -32.31 -88.41
C CYS A 322 -113.13 -32.33 -89.51
N GLY A 323 -112.76 -32.45 -90.79
CA GLY A 323 -113.71 -32.53 -91.90
C GLY A 323 -114.41 -31.24 -92.30
N GLN A 324 -114.06 -30.11 -91.68
CA GLN A 324 -114.61 -28.79 -92.01
C GLN A 324 -113.83 -28.16 -93.18
N PRO A 325 -114.48 -27.33 -94.03
CA PRO A 325 -113.76 -26.48 -94.96
C PRO A 325 -112.90 -25.48 -94.17
N HIS A 326 -111.59 -25.52 -94.39
CA HIS A 326 -110.65 -24.56 -93.82
C HIS A 326 -110.08 -23.70 -94.94
N GLU A 327 -110.06 -22.37 -94.76
CA GLU A 327 -109.33 -21.44 -95.63
C GLU A 327 -107.86 -21.88 -95.73
N SER A 328 -107.28 -21.77 -96.93
CA SER A 328 -106.05 -22.46 -97.33
C SER A 328 -104.93 -22.44 -96.28
N VAL A 329 -104.64 -23.62 -95.75
CA VAL A 329 -103.66 -23.92 -94.66
C VAL A 329 -102.21 -23.53 -95.03
N GLU A 330 -101.94 -23.23 -96.30
CA GLU A 330 -100.59 -23.04 -96.85
C GLU A 330 -99.97 -21.67 -96.49
N ASP A 331 -100.73 -20.56 -96.55
CA ASP A 331 -100.16 -19.19 -96.45
C ASP A 331 -99.77 -18.78 -95.01
N ARG A 332 -100.48 -19.30 -93.99
CA ARG A 332 -100.15 -19.06 -92.56
C ARG A 332 -98.93 -19.85 -92.11
N ARG A 333 -98.70 -21.01 -92.72
CA ARG A 333 -97.61 -21.93 -92.38
C ARG A 333 -96.26 -21.41 -92.89
N GLU A 334 -96.22 -20.83 -94.09
CA GLU A 334 -94.99 -20.26 -94.65
C GLU A 334 -94.44 -19.08 -93.84
N LYS A 335 -95.30 -18.17 -93.37
CA LYS A 335 -94.88 -17.04 -92.51
C LYS A 335 -94.27 -17.50 -91.18
N GLN A 336 -94.84 -18.55 -90.57
CA GLN A 336 -94.30 -19.14 -89.34
C GLN A 336 -92.96 -19.83 -89.56
N ILE A 337 -92.79 -20.53 -90.69
CA ILE A 337 -91.52 -21.15 -91.08
C ILE A 337 -90.44 -20.07 -91.31
N ALA A 338 -90.76 -18.97 -91.99
CA ALA A 338 -89.80 -17.88 -92.23
C ALA A 338 -89.31 -17.21 -90.92
N ALA A 339 -90.22 -16.93 -89.98
CA ALA A 339 -89.88 -16.37 -88.67
C ALA A 339 -89.03 -17.34 -87.83
N ALA A 340 -89.38 -18.64 -87.83
CA ALA A 340 -88.62 -19.68 -87.14
C ALA A 340 -87.21 -19.88 -87.74
N ARG A 341 -87.07 -19.80 -89.08
CA ARG A 341 -85.75 -19.82 -89.76
C ARG A 341 -84.88 -18.63 -89.34
N ALA A 342 -85.42 -17.42 -89.39
CA ALA A 342 -84.68 -16.23 -88.97
C ALA A 342 -84.26 -16.28 -87.50
N LYS A 343 -85.09 -16.86 -86.62
CA LYS A 343 -84.77 -17.08 -85.20
C LYS A 343 -83.67 -18.14 -85.02
N ALA A 344 -83.74 -19.26 -85.73
CA ALA A 344 -82.72 -20.31 -85.70
C ALA A 344 -81.37 -19.81 -86.23
N ASP A 345 -81.35 -19.05 -87.32
CA ASP A 345 -80.10 -18.53 -87.91
C ASP A 345 -79.43 -17.47 -87.03
N ARG A 346 -80.21 -16.59 -86.37
CA ARG A 346 -79.66 -15.67 -85.35
C ARG A 346 -79.00 -16.43 -84.20
N TYR A 347 -79.63 -17.50 -83.71
CA TYR A 347 -79.04 -18.31 -82.64
C TYR A 347 -77.81 -19.10 -83.09
N ARG A 348 -77.77 -19.59 -84.33
CA ARG A 348 -76.56 -20.22 -84.90
C ARG A 348 -75.40 -19.25 -85.00
N LEU A 349 -75.64 -18.01 -85.43
CA LEU A 349 -74.60 -16.99 -85.51
C LEU A 349 -74.08 -16.60 -84.11
N ALA A 350 -74.98 -16.42 -83.15
CA ALA A 350 -74.61 -16.18 -81.75
C ALA A 350 -73.87 -17.38 -81.12
N LEU A 351 -74.23 -18.61 -81.48
CA LEU A 351 -73.56 -19.83 -81.03
C LEU A 351 -72.11 -19.88 -81.51
N ARG A 352 -71.84 -19.51 -82.78
CA ARG A 352 -70.47 -19.43 -83.31
C ARG A 352 -69.62 -18.43 -82.53
N GLY A 353 -70.13 -17.21 -82.31
CA GLY A 353 -69.40 -16.20 -81.53
C GLY A 353 -69.14 -16.63 -80.07
N LEU A 354 -70.09 -17.32 -79.45
CA LEU A 354 -69.91 -17.88 -78.09
C LEU A 354 -68.97 -19.09 -78.06
N ALA A 355 -68.95 -19.91 -79.11
CA ALA A 355 -68.04 -21.04 -79.23
C ALA A 355 -66.59 -20.57 -79.40
N GLU A 356 -66.35 -19.55 -80.22
CA GLU A 356 -65.05 -18.90 -80.36
C GLU A 356 -64.61 -18.25 -79.04
N ALA A 357 -65.50 -17.53 -78.35
CA ALA A 357 -65.19 -16.93 -77.05
C ALA A 357 -64.90 -17.99 -75.96
N ALA A 358 -65.64 -19.11 -75.94
CA ALA A 358 -65.38 -20.21 -75.00
C ALA A 358 -64.06 -20.94 -75.32
N ALA A 359 -63.72 -21.13 -76.59
CA ALA A 359 -62.45 -21.69 -77.01
C ALA A 359 -61.27 -20.77 -76.64
N ALA A 360 -61.40 -19.46 -76.84
CA ALA A 360 -60.40 -18.48 -76.43
C ALA A 360 -60.21 -18.45 -74.92
N ALA A 361 -61.30 -18.45 -74.14
CA ALA A 361 -61.23 -18.48 -72.68
C ALA A 361 -60.63 -19.79 -72.14
N ALA A 362 -60.91 -20.94 -72.78
CA ALA A 362 -60.30 -22.22 -72.44
C ALA A 362 -58.80 -22.25 -72.76
N ALA A 363 -58.39 -21.69 -73.90
CA ALA A 363 -56.98 -21.55 -74.27
C ALA A 363 -56.23 -20.64 -73.28
N GLU A 364 -56.84 -19.52 -72.86
CA GLU A 364 -56.23 -18.64 -71.86
C GLU A 364 -56.16 -19.28 -70.47
N ALA A 365 -57.16 -20.07 -70.07
CA ALA A 365 -57.12 -20.84 -68.83
C ALA A 365 -56.00 -21.90 -68.85
N ALA A 366 -55.84 -22.65 -69.95
CA ALA A 366 -54.76 -23.62 -70.11
C ALA A 366 -53.37 -22.96 -70.12
N ALA A 367 -53.23 -21.79 -70.76
CA ALA A 367 -52.00 -21.01 -70.72
C ALA A 367 -51.67 -20.51 -69.30
N ALA A 368 -52.67 -20.07 -68.53
CA ALA A 368 -52.48 -19.62 -67.16
C ALA A 368 -52.15 -20.78 -66.19
N ASP A 369 -52.71 -21.97 -66.41
CA ASP A 369 -52.38 -23.18 -65.62
C ASP A 369 -50.93 -23.61 -65.87
N THR A 370 -50.51 -23.68 -67.15
CA THR A 370 -49.11 -23.91 -67.52
C THR A 370 -48.17 -22.88 -66.90
N ALA A 371 -48.53 -21.58 -66.94
CA ALA A 371 -47.72 -20.51 -66.36
C ALA A 371 -47.59 -20.64 -64.83
N ALA A 372 -48.65 -21.02 -64.13
CA ALA A 372 -48.62 -21.24 -62.68
C ALA A 372 -47.79 -22.47 -62.31
N GLY A 373 -47.91 -23.56 -63.08
CA GLY A 373 -47.08 -24.77 -62.94
C GLY A 373 -45.60 -24.47 -63.14
N ASN A 374 -45.24 -23.76 -64.22
CA ASN A 374 -43.86 -23.36 -64.50
C ASN A 374 -43.30 -22.45 -63.40
N ALA A 375 -44.09 -21.51 -62.87
CA ALA A 375 -43.67 -20.64 -61.78
C ALA A 375 -43.47 -21.41 -60.46
N LEU A 376 -44.27 -22.45 -60.19
CA LEU A 376 -44.09 -23.33 -59.04
C LEU A 376 -42.80 -24.15 -59.17
N THR A 377 -42.61 -24.81 -60.31
CA THR A 377 -41.39 -25.59 -60.59
C THR A 377 -40.14 -24.73 -60.54
N ALA A 378 -40.18 -23.51 -61.08
CA ALA A 378 -39.05 -22.58 -61.03
C ALA A 378 -38.73 -22.14 -59.59
N ARG A 379 -39.74 -21.92 -58.74
CA ARG A 379 -39.55 -21.63 -57.32
C ARG A 379 -38.88 -22.80 -56.61
N ASP A 380 -39.43 -24.01 -56.77
CA ASP A 380 -38.97 -25.20 -56.05
C ASP A 380 -37.56 -25.61 -56.49
N ALA A 381 -37.28 -25.55 -57.80
CA ALA A 381 -35.93 -25.79 -58.32
C ALA A 381 -34.92 -24.76 -57.81
N TYR A 382 -35.34 -23.50 -57.60
CA TYR A 382 -34.46 -22.47 -57.03
C TYR A 382 -34.23 -22.66 -55.52
N ASP A 383 -35.26 -23.06 -54.78
CA ASP A 383 -35.12 -23.39 -53.35
C ASP A 383 -34.13 -24.55 -53.14
N GLU A 384 -34.30 -25.63 -53.91
CA GLU A 384 -33.42 -26.80 -53.87
C GLU A 384 -32.00 -26.49 -54.39
N GLY A 385 -31.88 -25.79 -55.52
CA GLY A 385 -30.59 -25.55 -56.18
C GLY A 385 -29.75 -24.42 -55.58
N HIS A 386 -30.38 -23.46 -54.89
CA HIS A 386 -29.69 -22.25 -54.42
C HIS A 386 -29.89 -21.96 -52.93
N VAL A 387 -31.12 -21.98 -52.43
CA VAL A 387 -31.42 -21.57 -51.05
C VAL A 387 -30.89 -22.61 -50.05
N LEU A 388 -31.18 -23.89 -50.25
CA LEU A 388 -30.74 -24.96 -49.35
C LEU A 388 -29.19 -25.07 -49.28
N PRO A 389 -28.44 -25.05 -50.41
CA PRO A 389 -26.99 -25.02 -50.38
C PRO A 389 -26.43 -23.77 -49.69
N ALA A 390 -26.97 -22.58 -50.00
CA ALA A 390 -26.52 -21.33 -49.37
C ALA A 390 -26.77 -21.33 -47.86
N ARG A 391 -27.90 -21.88 -47.40
CA ARG A 391 -28.23 -22.02 -45.97
C ARG A 391 -27.24 -22.94 -45.26
N THR A 392 -26.96 -24.10 -45.86
CA THR A 392 -26.01 -25.08 -45.31
C THR A 392 -24.60 -24.49 -45.22
N ALA A 393 -24.15 -23.80 -46.27
CA ALA A 393 -22.85 -23.13 -46.29
C ALA A 393 -22.74 -22.03 -45.21
N ALA A 394 -23.78 -21.20 -45.06
CA ALA A 394 -23.82 -20.16 -44.04
C ALA A 394 -23.78 -20.73 -42.61
N GLN A 395 -24.57 -21.77 -42.33
CA GLN A 395 -24.61 -22.42 -41.01
C GLN A 395 -23.27 -23.09 -40.67
N GLN A 396 -22.61 -23.74 -41.63
CA GLN A 396 -21.31 -24.37 -41.41
C GLN A 396 -20.24 -23.31 -41.13
N ALA A 397 -20.22 -22.22 -41.90
CA ALA A 397 -19.27 -21.12 -41.69
C ALA A 397 -19.51 -20.39 -40.36
N GLU A 398 -20.77 -20.20 -39.97
CA GLU A 398 -21.16 -19.65 -38.66
C GLU A 398 -20.63 -20.51 -37.51
N LYS A 399 -20.84 -21.83 -37.59
CA LYS A 399 -20.38 -22.78 -36.56
C LYS A 399 -18.86 -22.79 -36.43
N GLU A 400 -18.14 -22.72 -37.55
CA GLU A 400 -16.68 -22.64 -37.58
C GLU A 400 -16.18 -21.34 -36.94
N ALA A 401 -16.73 -20.19 -37.34
CA ALA A 401 -16.37 -18.88 -36.80
C ALA A 401 -16.64 -18.79 -35.28
N HIS A 402 -17.82 -19.21 -34.82
CA HIS A 402 -18.14 -19.23 -33.39
C HIS A 402 -17.35 -20.26 -32.60
N GLY A 403 -16.98 -21.40 -33.21
CA GLY A 403 -16.05 -22.37 -32.63
C GLY A 403 -14.70 -21.72 -32.33
N LEU A 404 -14.07 -21.16 -33.36
CA LEU A 404 -12.78 -20.49 -33.25
C LEU A 404 -12.81 -19.27 -32.32
N SER A 405 -13.93 -18.54 -32.26
CA SER A 405 -14.10 -17.42 -31.33
C SER A 405 -13.98 -17.85 -29.86
N ARG A 406 -14.56 -19.01 -29.51
CA ARG A 406 -14.46 -19.59 -28.16
C ARG A 406 -13.04 -20.04 -27.85
N ASP A 407 -12.36 -20.67 -28.81
CA ASP A 407 -10.97 -21.11 -28.65
C ASP A 407 -10.03 -19.92 -28.42
N VAL A 408 -10.18 -18.85 -29.22
CA VAL A 408 -9.43 -17.59 -29.03
C VAL A 408 -9.68 -16.98 -27.64
N ALA A 409 -10.94 -16.95 -27.19
CA ALA A 409 -11.28 -16.44 -25.85
C ALA A 409 -10.74 -17.31 -24.70
N GLN A 410 -10.58 -18.62 -24.91
CA GLN A 410 -9.94 -19.51 -23.95
C GLN A 410 -8.43 -19.30 -23.91
N LEU A 411 -7.76 -19.26 -25.07
CA LEU A 411 -6.32 -19.00 -25.18
C LEU A 411 -5.95 -17.63 -24.62
N LYS A 412 -6.80 -16.61 -24.79
CA LYS A 412 -6.61 -15.29 -24.18
C LYS A 412 -6.59 -15.35 -22.65
N ARG A 413 -7.53 -16.08 -22.02
CA ARG A 413 -7.56 -16.28 -20.56
C ARG A 413 -6.33 -17.04 -20.06
N GLN A 414 -5.85 -18.00 -20.84
CA GLN A 414 -4.61 -18.73 -20.53
C GLN A 414 -3.38 -17.83 -20.63
N LEU A 415 -3.30 -16.94 -21.63
CA LEU A 415 -2.23 -15.93 -21.74
C LEU A 415 -2.19 -14.98 -20.54
N GLU A 416 -3.35 -14.47 -20.12
CA GLU A 416 -3.46 -13.61 -18.93
C GLU A 416 -2.93 -14.31 -17.66
N THR A 417 -3.06 -15.63 -17.58
CA THR A 417 -2.52 -16.45 -16.49
C THR A 417 -1.03 -16.77 -16.68
N ALA A 418 -0.58 -16.93 -17.92
CA ALA A 418 0.79 -17.30 -18.27
C ALA A 418 1.78 -16.14 -18.08
N ASP A 419 1.34 -14.89 -18.31
CA ASP A 419 2.12 -13.67 -18.05
C ASP A 419 2.41 -13.44 -16.56
N TYR A 420 1.81 -14.25 -15.67
CA TYR A 420 2.07 -14.20 -14.23
C TYR A 420 3.53 -14.46 -13.87
N ILE A 421 4.25 -15.32 -14.61
CA ILE A 421 5.70 -15.55 -14.34
C ILE A 421 6.49 -14.26 -14.59
N SER A 422 6.25 -13.55 -15.68
CA SER A 422 6.90 -12.29 -15.98
C SER A 422 6.54 -11.21 -14.95
N ALA A 423 5.30 -11.17 -14.48
CA ALA A 423 4.89 -10.30 -13.38
C ALA A 423 5.62 -10.66 -12.07
N GLN A 424 5.79 -11.94 -11.75
CA GLN A 424 6.56 -12.38 -10.58
C GLN A 424 8.06 -12.07 -10.72
N GLU A 425 8.62 -12.11 -11.92
CA GLU A 425 10.00 -11.69 -12.18
C GLU A 425 10.19 -10.19 -11.88
N GLN A 426 9.22 -9.35 -12.26
CA GLN A 426 9.22 -7.93 -11.88
C GLN A 426 9.13 -7.75 -10.36
N VAL A 427 8.27 -8.51 -9.68
CA VAL A 427 8.17 -8.48 -8.21
C VAL A 427 9.49 -8.86 -7.53
N VAL A 428 10.17 -9.91 -8.03
CA VAL A 428 11.49 -10.31 -7.52
C VAL A 428 12.52 -9.20 -7.76
N GLN A 429 12.52 -8.59 -8.93
CA GLN A 429 13.45 -7.51 -9.28
C GLN A 429 13.25 -6.28 -8.37
N THR A 430 12.01 -5.82 -8.20
CA THR A 430 11.69 -4.73 -7.27
C THR A 430 12.05 -5.08 -5.83
N ALA A 431 11.77 -6.31 -5.38
CA ALA A 431 12.14 -6.74 -4.03
C ALA A 431 13.66 -6.81 -3.84
N LYS A 432 14.42 -7.15 -4.88
CA LYS A 432 15.88 -7.13 -4.88
C LYS A 432 16.40 -5.70 -4.78
N GLU A 433 15.91 -4.78 -5.60
CA GLU A 433 16.31 -3.37 -5.55
C GLU A 433 16.04 -2.74 -4.17
N GLN A 434 14.89 -3.07 -3.56
CA GLN A 434 14.56 -2.64 -2.19
C GLN A 434 15.51 -3.26 -1.16
N MET A 435 15.85 -4.54 -1.30
CA MET A 435 16.83 -5.22 -0.44
C MET A 435 18.21 -4.57 -0.55
N ASP A 436 18.70 -4.37 -1.78
CA ASP A 436 20.02 -3.79 -2.05
C ASP A 436 20.09 -2.34 -1.52
N THR A 437 19.03 -1.55 -1.70
CA THR A 437 18.93 -0.18 -1.15
C THR A 437 18.94 -0.18 0.38
N ALA A 438 18.16 -1.08 1.01
CA ALA A 438 18.10 -1.16 2.47
C ALA A 438 19.42 -1.66 3.08
N GLN A 439 20.09 -2.62 2.43
CA GLN A 439 21.42 -3.10 2.81
C GLN A 439 22.46 -1.98 2.67
N ALA A 440 22.50 -1.30 1.52
CA ALA A 440 23.42 -0.19 1.29
C ALA A 440 23.23 0.94 2.32
N ALA A 441 21.99 1.31 2.65
CA ALA A 441 21.70 2.31 3.68
C ALA A 441 22.19 1.87 5.07
N ARG A 442 21.95 0.60 5.43
CA ARG A 442 22.41 0.03 6.70
C ARG A 442 23.94 -0.04 6.77
N ASP A 443 24.59 -0.57 5.75
CA ASP A 443 26.05 -0.72 5.71
C ASP A 443 26.76 0.64 5.68
N ALA A 444 26.19 1.63 4.97
CA ALA A 444 26.67 3.01 5.00
C ALA A 444 26.54 3.63 6.40
N ALA A 445 25.42 3.39 7.10
CA ALA A 445 25.22 3.87 8.46
C ALA A 445 26.17 3.20 9.47
N VAL A 446 26.40 1.88 9.35
CA VAL A 446 27.39 1.14 10.18
C VAL A 446 28.80 1.67 9.92
N THR A 447 29.19 1.85 8.67
CA THR A 447 30.51 2.36 8.31
C THR A 447 30.70 3.79 8.85
N ALA A 448 29.72 4.67 8.66
CA ALA A 448 29.75 6.03 9.18
C ALA A 448 29.86 6.04 10.72
N TYR A 449 29.10 5.17 11.39
CA TYR A 449 29.16 4.98 12.83
C TYR A 449 30.55 4.52 13.30
N GLU A 450 31.16 3.52 12.66
CA GLU A 450 32.49 3.02 13.02
C GLU A 450 33.58 4.06 12.80
N VAL A 451 33.54 4.79 11.68
CA VAL A 451 34.47 5.89 11.38
C VAL A 451 34.35 6.97 12.45
N ARG A 452 33.12 7.41 12.75
CA ARG A 452 32.85 8.42 13.77
C ARG A 452 33.31 7.97 15.15
N ARG A 453 33.05 6.71 15.51
CA ARG A 453 33.46 6.11 16.79
C ARG A 453 34.98 6.10 16.96
N LYS A 454 35.72 5.72 15.91
CA LYS A 454 37.20 5.76 15.90
C LYS A 454 37.73 7.18 15.99
N GLU A 455 37.15 8.11 15.23
CA GLU A 455 37.55 9.52 15.22
C GLU A 455 37.37 10.17 16.59
N VAL A 456 36.17 10.07 17.16
CA VAL A 456 35.84 10.68 18.46
C VAL A 456 36.68 10.06 19.58
N THR A 457 36.83 8.73 19.60
CA THR A 457 37.64 8.05 20.62
C THR A 457 39.13 8.36 20.47
N GLY A 458 39.62 8.50 19.23
CA GLY A 458 40.99 8.92 18.95
C GLY A 458 41.28 10.31 19.51
N ARG A 459 40.44 11.30 19.18
CA ARG A 459 40.56 12.66 19.73
C ARG A 459 40.42 12.68 21.25
N TRP A 460 39.50 11.88 21.81
CA TRP A 460 39.37 11.75 23.26
C TRP A 460 40.63 11.19 23.91
N SER A 461 41.27 10.20 23.27
CA SER A 461 42.55 9.63 23.72
C SER A 461 43.67 10.68 23.72
N ASP A 462 43.72 11.56 22.74
CA ASP A 462 44.71 12.65 22.69
C ASP A 462 44.54 13.63 23.86
N PHE A 463 43.30 14.06 24.14
CA PHE A 463 43.01 14.88 25.32
C PHE A 463 43.30 14.14 26.62
N TYR A 464 42.97 12.84 26.68
CA TYR A 464 43.20 12.01 27.85
C TYR A 464 44.69 11.88 28.16
N LEU A 465 45.51 11.62 27.16
CA LEU A 465 46.97 11.62 27.30
C LEU A 465 47.48 12.97 27.80
N SER A 466 47.04 14.08 27.20
CA SER A 466 47.47 15.42 27.61
C SER A 466 47.13 15.71 29.08
N ARG A 467 45.90 15.40 29.52
CA ARG A 467 45.48 15.59 30.91
C ARG A 467 46.19 14.65 31.87
N LEU A 468 46.40 13.41 31.48
CA LEU A 468 47.10 12.46 32.34
C LEU A 468 48.58 12.82 32.48
N GLN A 469 49.24 13.34 31.43
CA GLN A 469 50.61 13.85 31.50
C GLN A 469 50.76 15.10 32.36
N GLN A 470 49.73 15.96 32.40
CA GLN A 470 49.70 17.10 33.33
C GLN A 470 49.70 16.64 34.78
N ILE A 471 49.04 15.52 35.10
CA ILE A 471 48.99 14.94 36.45
C ILE A 471 50.23 14.09 36.76
N ASN A 472 50.62 13.22 35.82
CA ASN A 472 51.78 12.33 35.89
C ASN A 472 52.66 12.46 34.64
N PRO A 473 53.77 13.22 34.70
CA PRO A 473 54.68 13.43 33.57
C PRO A 473 55.41 12.17 33.05
N ASP A 474 55.35 11.04 33.78
CA ASP A 474 55.98 9.79 33.35
C ASP A 474 55.11 8.93 32.44
N VAL A 475 53.88 9.35 32.14
CA VAL A 475 53.02 8.70 31.15
C VAL A 475 53.53 8.93 29.73
N GLU A 476 53.87 7.86 29.02
CA GLU A 476 54.31 7.89 27.62
C GLU A 476 53.12 7.85 26.66
N THR A 477 52.18 6.94 26.90
CA THR A 477 50.98 6.76 26.07
C THR A 477 49.76 6.47 26.91
N ALA A 478 48.62 6.99 26.50
CA ALA A 478 47.33 6.75 27.11
C ALA A 478 46.27 6.69 26.00
N ARG A 479 45.48 5.62 25.95
CA ARG A 479 44.49 5.38 24.90
C ARG A 479 43.18 4.88 25.49
N ILE A 480 42.10 5.15 24.79
CA ILE A 480 40.76 4.69 25.12
C ILE A 480 40.37 3.66 24.05
N ASP A 481 39.93 2.48 24.49
CA ASP A 481 39.45 1.46 23.56
C ASP A 481 38.13 1.91 22.94
N PRO A 482 37.99 1.95 21.60
CA PRO A 482 36.76 2.37 20.99
C PRO A 482 35.59 1.43 21.32
N VAL A 483 35.79 0.17 21.68
CA VAL A 483 34.72 -0.83 21.87
C VAL A 483 34.02 -0.71 23.22
N ASP A 484 34.77 -0.55 24.31
CA ASP A 484 34.22 -0.53 25.67
C ASP A 484 34.57 0.75 26.46
N PHE A 485 35.32 1.66 25.82
CA PHE A 485 35.81 2.91 26.39
C PHE A 485 36.71 2.74 27.62
N THR A 486 37.28 1.55 27.83
CA THR A 486 38.27 1.34 28.89
C THR A 486 39.62 1.95 28.50
N THR A 487 40.41 2.29 29.50
CA THR A 487 41.70 2.96 29.31
C THR A 487 42.86 1.98 29.31
N ARG A 488 43.85 2.26 28.46
CA ARG A 488 45.19 1.66 28.49
C ARG A 488 46.23 2.75 28.70
N VAL A 489 47.11 2.57 29.69
CA VAL A 489 48.12 3.56 30.08
C VAL A 489 49.47 2.87 30.21
N LYS A 490 50.49 3.49 29.61
CA LYS A 490 51.89 3.07 29.70
C LYS A 490 52.73 4.20 30.27
N GLU A 491 53.37 3.94 31.42
CA GLU A 491 54.36 4.82 32.03
C GLU A 491 55.79 4.36 31.65
N LYS A 492 56.76 5.27 31.72
CA LYS A 492 58.18 4.96 31.45
C LYS A 492 58.63 3.73 32.23
N ASN A 493 59.31 2.81 31.55
CA ASN A 493 59.84 1.57 32.12
C ASN A 493 58.78 0.65 32.77
N THR A 494 57.49 0.81 32.43
CA THR A 494 56.42 -0.10 32.85
C THR A 494 55.73 -0.76 31.67
N ALA A 495 55.07 -1.89 31.91
CA ALA A 495 54.18 -2.49 30.93
C ALA A 495 52.94 -1.62 30.71
N ASP A 496 52.33 -1.74 29.52
CA ASP A 496 51.01 -1.19 29.25
C ASP A 496 49.97 -1.85 30.17
N LYS A 497 49.17 -1.03 30.86
CA LYS A 497 48.21 -1.48 31.87
C LYS A 497 46.81 -1.02 31.50
N THR A 498 45.83 -1.92 31.64
CA THR A 498 44.43 -1.50 31.67
C THR A 498 44.11 -0.79 33.00
N PHE A 499 42.93 -0.17 33.09
CA PHE A 499 42.44 0.33 34.37
C PHE A 499 42.41 -0.77 35.44
N ALA A 500 42.00 -1.99 35.07
CA ALA A 500 41.94 -3.12 36.00
C ALA A 500 43.33 -3.54 36.51
N ASP A 501 44.34 -3.51 35.63
CA ASP A 501 45.74 -3.88 35.95
C ASP A 501 46.51 -2.79 36.71
N SER A 502 45.95 -1.58 36.81
CA SER A 502 46.56 -0.46 37.53
C SER A 502 46.59 -0.73 39.03
N SER A 503 47.67 -0.26 39.70
CA SER A 503 48.03 -0.61 41.09
C SER A 503 46.87 -0.55 42.09
N VAL A 504 46.87 -1.49 43.03
CA VAL A 504 45.91 -1.60 44.15
C VAL A 504 45.98 -0.40 45.11
N ALA A 505 47.08 0.37 45.09
CA ALA A 505 47.26 1.56 45.92
C ALA A 505 46.31 2.73 45.57
N GLY A 506 45.54 2.62 44.48
CA GLY A 506 44.42 3.51 44.17
C GLY A 506 44.79 4.85 43.51
N SER A 507 45.96 5.43 43.79
CA SER A 507 46.36 6.73 43.23
C SER A 507 46.39 6.80 41.69
N PRO A 508 46.90 5.80 40.93
CA PRO A 508 46.89 5.87 39.47
C PRO A 508 45.47 5.76 38.89
N LYS A 509 44.57 5.05 39.59
CA LYS A 509 43.16 4.90 39.20
C LYS A 509 42.39 6.21 39.37
N VAL A 510 42.64 6.94 40.45
CA VAL A 510 42.07 8.28 40.66
C VAL A 510 42.51 9.24 39.56
N ALA A 511 43.82 9.31 39.28
CA ALA A 511 44.35 10.16 38.22
C ALA A 511 43.75 9.80 36.85
N THR A 512 43.59 8.51 36.55
CA THR A 512 42.95 8.01 35.33
C THR A 512 41.49 8.49 35.21
N ASN A 513 40.66 8.21 36.22
CA ASN A 513 39.24 8.59 36.21
C ASN A 513 39.07 10.12 36.09
N VAL A 514 39.85 10.90 36.83
CA VAL A 514 39.82 12.37 36.76
C VAL A 514 40.26 12.85 35.39
N ALA A 515 41.42 12.43 34.89
CA ALA A 515 41.92 12.84 33.57
C ALA A 515 40.95 12.48 32.45
N LEU A 516 40.27 11.33 32.55
CA LEU A 516 39.29 10.87 31.57
C LEU A 516 38.06 11.79 31.50
N LEU A 517 37.51 12.19 32.64
CA LEU A 517 36.38 13.14 32.69
C LEU A 517 36.78 14.53 32.19
N LEU A 518 37.98 15.00 32.53
CA LEU A 518 38.50 16.28 32.03
C LEU A 518 38.71 16.26 30.52
N ALA A 519 39.26 15.17 30.00
CA ALA A 519 39.44 14.97 28.57
C ALA A 519 38.11 14.86 27.82
N LEU A 520 37.10 14.22 28.43
CA LEU A 520 35.76 14.13 27.87
C LEU A 520 35.15 15.53 27.72
N ARG A 521 35.29 16.37 28.75
CA ARG A 521 34.90 17.78 28.69
C ARG A 521 35.63 18.53 27.57
N ASP A 522 36.94 18.36 27.44
CA ASP A 522 37.72 19.07 26.40
C ASP A 522 37.29 18.64 24.99
N LEU A 523 37.03 17.34 24.78
CA LEU A 523 36.43 16.82 23.56
C LEU A 523 35.08 17.49 23.28
N GLY A 524 34.21 17.59 24.28
CA GLY A 524 32.93 18.25 24.15
C GLY A 524 33.04 19.71 23.67
N ARG A 525 34.13 20.43 23.97
CA ARG A 525 34.32 21.82 23.52
C ARG A 525 34.64 21.94 22.04
N VAL A 526 35.39 20.98 21.52
CA VAL A 526 35.84 21.02 20.13
C VAL A 526 34.90 20.26 19.19
N ASP A 527 34.08 19.35 19.72
CA ASP A 527 33.14 18.55 18.94
C ASP A 527 31.68 18.89 19.30
N PRO A 528 30.92 19.53 18.38
CA PRO A 528 29.52 19.87 18.60
C PRO A 528 28.60 18.65 18.79
N GLY A 529 28.96 17.49 18.26
CA GLY A 529 28.19 16.25 18.41
C GLY A 529 28.30 15.64 19.81
N VAL A 530 29.32 16.05 20.58
CA VAL A 530 29.60 15.53 21.92
C VAL A 530 28.91 16.40 22.98
N ARG A 531 28.06 15.77 23.81
CA ARG A 531 27.10 16.38 24.74
C ARG A 531 27.47 16.14 26.20
N VAL A 532 28.64 16.58 26.62
CA VAL A 532 29.10 16.44 28.02
C VAL A 532 28.43 17.52 28.88
N PRO A 533 27.76 17.15 29.99
CA PRO A 533 27.33 18.11 30.99
C PRO A 533 28.55 18.82 31.63
N PRO A 534 28.64 20.16 31.61
CA PRO A 534 29.81 20.89 32.11
C PRO A 534 29.81 21.07 33.63
N VAL A 535 29.63 19.97 34.36
CA VAL A 535 29.71 19.91 35.83
C VAL A 535 30.45 18.66 36.26
N LEU A 536 31.37 18.81 37.21
CA LEU A 536 32.14 17.73 37.79
C LEU A 536 32.04 17.77 39.32
N VAL A 537 31.55 16.69 39.91
CA VAL A 537 31.44 16.49 41.36
C VAL A 537 32.42 15.40 41.77
N ILE A 538 33.51 15.75 42.43
CA ILE A 538 34.59 14.79 42.73
C ILE A 538 34.79 14.67 44.24
N ASP A 539 34.38 13.54 44.80
CA ASP A 539 34.63 13.25 46.21
C ASP A 539 35.99 12.57 46.38
N SER A 540 36.88 13.23 47.13
CA SER A 540 38.23 12.75 47.46
C SER A 540 39.14 12.60 46.23
N PRO A 541 39.43 13.68 45.47
CA PRO A 541 40.30 13.66 44.30
C PRO A 541 41.77 13.29 44.63
N LEU A 542 42.13 13.28 45.91
CA LEU A 542 43.47 12.93 46.40
C LEU A 542 43.52 11.55 47.07
N ALA A 543 42.49 10.71 46.90
CA ALA A 543 42.46 9.38 47.49
C ALA A 543 43.66 8.53 47.04
N GLY A 544 44.35 7.90 48.00
CA GLY A 544 45.52 7.06 47.73
C GLY A 544 46.82 7.83 47.47
N LEU A 545 46.81 9.16 47.46
CA LEU A 545 48.01 9.98 47.37
C LEU A 545 48.54 10.33 48.77
N GLY A 546 49.80 10.01 49.04
CA GLY A 546 50.48 10.37 50.28
C GLY A 546 50.74 11.88 50.44
N ALA A 547 50.91 12.33 51.68
CA ALA A 547 51.13 13.73 52.01
C ALA A 547 52.55 14.25 51.70
N ASN A 548 53.50 13.38 51.36
CA ASN A 548 54.91 13.70 51.13
C ASN A 548 55.45 13.02 49.86
N GLY A 549 56.50 13.57 49.25
CA GLY A 549 57.23 12.96 48.13
C GLY A 549 56.50 13.03 46.77
N LEU A 550 56.74 12.05 45.89
CA LEU A 550 56.18 12.01 44.52
C LEU A 550 54.64 12.01 44.49
N ASP A 551 54.00 11.44 45.51
CA ASP A 551 52.54 11.44 45.64
C ASP A 551 52.00 12.84 45.96
N HIS A 552 52.75 13.64 46.72
CA HIS A 552 52.39 15.03 47.01
C HIS A 552 52.41 15.87 45.74
N ASP A 553 53.50 15.80 44.96
CA ASP A 553 53.62 16.57 43.71
C ASP A 553 52.54 16.17 42.69
N THR A 554 52.19 14.88 42.63
CA THR A 554 51.09 14.39 41.80
C THR A 554 49.74 14.94 42.27
N GLY A 555 49.52 15.00 43.59
CA GLY A 555 48.36 15.65 44.18
C GLY A 555 48.25 17.13 43.85
N LEU A 556 49.36 17.88 43.94
CA LEU A 556 49.42 19.29 43.55
C LEU A 556 49.02 19.50 42.08
N ARG A 557 49.62 18.71 41.18
CA ARG A 557 49.31 18.77 39.74
C ARG A 557 47.86 18.38 39.44
N LEU A 558 47.30 17.43 40.17
CA LEU A 558 45.89 17.07 40.03
C LEU A 558 44.97 18.24 40.42
N ILE A 559 45.22 18.89 41.55
CA ILE A 559 44.47 20.09 41.96
C ILE A 559 44.63 21.21 40.94
N ASP A 560 45.85 21.49 40.48
CA ASP A 560 46.11 22.50 39.44
C ASP A 560 45.32 22.20 38.16
N THR A 561 45.28 20.93 37.75
CA THR A 561 44.53 20.50 36.57
C THR A 561 43.03 20.72 36.76
N LEU A 562 42.46 20.36 37.92
CA LEU A 562 41.05 20.62 38.26
C LEU A 562 40.71 22.11 38.31
N VAL A 563 41.61 22.95 38.79
CA VAL A 563 41.41 24.41 38.83
C VAL A 563 41.47 24.99 37.42
N SER A 564 42.46 24.59 36.62
CA SER A 564 42.71 25.14 35.28
C SER A 564 41.53 25.02 34.31
N ILE A 565 40.67 24.01 34.48
CA ILE A 565 39.52 23.81 33.58
C ILE A 565 38.40 24.84 33.78
N ALA A 566 38.37 25.48 34.95
CA ALA A 566 37.35 26.44 35.31
C ALA A 566 37.66 27.88 34.86
N ASP A 567 38.94 28.18 34.61
CA ASP A 567 39.40 29.47 34.08
C ASP A 567 39.02 29.70 32.61
N ALA A 568 38.59 28.65 31.90
CA ALA A 568 38.32 28.72 30.48
C ALA A 568 36.87 29.14 30.19
N SER A 569 36.68 30.40 29.77
CA SER A 569 35.38 30.98 29.39
C SER A 569 34.60 30.13 28.37
N SER A 570 33.26 30.09 28.51
CA SER A 570 32.28 29.55 27.56
C SER A 570 31.49 30.70 26.92
N PRO A 571 30.85 30.55 25.74
CA PRO A 571 30.01 31.58 25.13
C PRO A 571 28.90 32.14 26.03
N ASP A 572 28.43 31.35 27.00
CA ASP A 572 27.42 31.72 28.01
C ASP A 572 28.04 32.10 29.38
N GLY A 573 29.37 32.26 29.44
CA GLY A 573 30.10 32.65 30.64
C GLY A 573 30.42 31.53 31.63
N HIS A 574 30.01 30.28 31.38
CA HIS A 574 30.18 29.16 32.31
C HIS A 574 30.91 27.95 31.67
N GLY A 575 32.23 27.89 31.82
CA GLY A 575 33.11 26.91 31.15
C GLY A 575 32.99 25.45 31.61
N CYS A 576 32.98 25.23 32.92
CA CYS A 576 32.76 23.96 33.63
C CYS A 576 32.70 24.30 35.12
N GLN A 577 31.74 23.75 35.87
CA GLN A 577 31.73 23.88 37.32
C GLN A 577 32.34 22.65 37.99
N VAL A 578 33.35 22.84 38.84
CA VAL A 578 33.97 21.78 39.63
C VAL A 578 33.59 21.95 41.09
N ILE A 579 33.04 20.90 41.70
CA ILE A 579 32.76 20.84 43.13
C ILE A 579 33.47 19.59 43.68
N ALA A 580 34.50 19.78 44.48
CA ALA A 580 35.32 18.69 44.99
C ALA A 580 35.40 18.68 46.52
N ALA A 581 35.72 17.53 47.12
CA ALA A 581 35.93 17.41 48.57
C ALA A 581 37.34 16.90 48.90
N THR A 582 38.08 17.63 49.72
CA THR A 582 39.43 17.25 50.19
C THR A 582 39.51 17.22 51.72
N ASN A 583 40.40 16.39 52.27
CA ASN A 583 40.58 16.31 53.71
C ASN A 583 41.40 17.49 54.25
N ASP A 584 42.43 17.88 53.50
CA ASP A 584 43.34 18.94 53.87
C ASP A 584 43.01 20.23 53.10
N PRO A 585 43.35 21.40 53.68
CA PRO A 585 43.30 22.68 52.98
C PRO A 585 44.07 22.63 51.67
N LEU A 586 43.67 23.48 50.73
CA LEU A 586 44.42 23.59 49.48
C LEU A 586 45.86 24.02 49.79
N PRO A 587 46.84 23.46 49.06
CA PRO A 587 48.27 23.66 49.32
C PRO A 587 48.71 25.12 49.15
N ARG A 588 47.93 25.90 48.41
CA ARG A 588 48.14 27.32 48.14
C ARG A 588 46.79 27.98 47.82
N PRO A 589 46.66 29.31 47.96
CA PRO A 589 45.49 30.02 47.46
C PRO A 589 45.42 29.95 45.93
N TYR A 590 44.23 29.69 45.41
CA TYR A 590 43.95 29.68 43.98
C TYR A 590 42.94 30.78 43.63
N PRO A 591 43.26 31.70 42.70
CA PRO A 591 42.30 32.71 42.23
C PRO A 591 41.02 32.06 41.69
N GLY A 592 39.85 32.62 41.99
CA GLY A 592 38.56 32.11 41.50
C GLY A 592 38.09 30.78 42.14
N VAL A 593 38.88 30.19 43.04
CA VAL A 593 38.53 28.99 43.79
C VAL A 593 37.94 29.37 45.14
N ARG A 594 36.84 28.72 45.52
CA ARG A 594 36.20 28.92 46.82
C ARG A 594 36.38 27.70 47.71
N GLU A 595 36.92 27.90 48.91
CA GLU A 595 36.93 26.88 49.96
C GLU A 595 35.72 27.04 50.89
N ILE A 596 35.00 25.95 51.13
CA ILE A 596 34.02 25.83 52.21
C ILE A 596 34.64 24.92 53.26
N ARG A 597 35.06 25.50 54.39
CA ARG A 597 35.60 24.74 55.52
C ARG A 597 34.48 24.04 56.27
N ILE A 598 34.66 22.74 56.49
CA ILE A 598 33.73 21.84 57.17
C ILE A 598 34.51 21.14 58.29
N ASP A 599 34.33 21.62 59.51
CA ASP A 599 34.94 21.05 60.70
C ASP A 599 33.86 20.73 61.75
N THR A 600 34.26 20.38 62.96
CA THR A 600 33.34 20.07 64.07
C THR A 600 32.43 21.24 64.43
N GLU A 601 32.86 22.48 64.23
CA GLU A 601 32.15 23.72 64.55
C GLU A 601 31.45 24.34 63.34
N ASN A 602 31.77 23.89 62.11
CA ASN A 602 31.28 24.42 60.84
C ASN A 602 30.71 23.32 59.92
N ARG A 603 30.03 22.33 60.49
CA ARG A 603 29.39 21.26 59.74
C ARG A 603 28.48 21.77 58.61
N PHE A 604 28.47 21.06 57.48
CA PHE A 604 27.79 21.50 56.27
C PHE A 604 26.30 21.80 56.49
N PHE A 605 25.60 20.93 57.22
CA PHE A 605 24.18 21.11 57.52
C PHE A 605 23.92 21.88 58.82
N ASP A 606 24.63 21.56 59.91
CA ASP A 606 24.29 22.07 61.25
C ASP A 606 24.61 23.56 61.42
N HIS A 607 25.63 24.06 60.71
CA HIS A 607 26.12 25.44 60.82
C HIS A 607 25.95 26.21 59.50
N ALA A 608 24.92 25.88 58.73
CA ALA A 608 24.59 26.66 57.56
C ALA A 608 24.03 28.04 57.96
N PRO A 609 24.35 29.11 57.21
CA PRO A 609 23.70 30.39 57.42
C PRO A 609 22.21 30.23 57.11
N ARG A 610 21.38 30.94 57.89
CA ARG A 610 19.97 31.09 57.58
C ARG A 610 19.84 31.77 56.21
N LEU A 611 18.85 31.34 55.45
CA LEU A 611 18.46 32.04 54.24
C LEU A 611 17.70 33.28 54.69
N ASP A 612 18.34 34.45 54.63
CA ASP A 612 17.65 35.73 54.80
C ASP A 612 16.59 35.82 53.70
N THR A 613 15.32 35.85 54.11
CA THR A 613 14.13 35.89 53.24
C THR A 613 13.99 37.21 52.52
#